data_AF-A0A8J4BQM0-F1
#
_entry.id   AF-A0A8J4BQM0-F1
#
_cell.length_a   1.000
_cell.length_b   1.000
_cell.length_c   1.000
_cell.angle_alpha   90.00
_cell.angle_beta   90.00
_cell.angle_gamma   90.00
#
_symmetry.space_group_name_H-M   'P 1'
#
loop_
_entity.id
_entity.type
_entity.pdbx_description
1 polymer ?
#
loop_
_entity_poly.entity_id
_entity_poly.type
_entity_poly.pdbx_seq_one_letter_code
_entity_poly.pdbx_strand_id
1 'polypeptide(L)'
;KHNEPTLTVQVSDLALTAFAVQESGGTVAVGTSDGCTSILHLSQGLSEAAPSEKSAISAMFEREQTREKNLEKAIKEAKVKARKEMARKDEVTDRVTEEQLRQLEDEFFKATGSSQALGTGASAADVGAD
;
A
#
# COMPACT_ATOMS: atom_id res chain seq x y z
N LYS A 1 4.17 -0.87 12.42
CA LYS A 1 3.55 -0.51 13.71
C LYS A 1 4.39 -1.14 14.82
N HIS A 2 5.37 -0.40 15.37
CA HIS A 2 6.23 -0.82 16.48
C HIS A 2 6.48 0.38 17.40
N ASN A 3 5.39 1.01 17.86
CA ASN A 3 5.46 2.26 18.64
C ASN A 3 4.81 2.10 20.04
N GLU A 4 4.40 0.89 20.40
CA GLU A 4 3.74 0.60 21.68
C GLU A 4 4.77 0.02 22.65
N PRO A 5 4.75 0.43 23.94
CA PRO A 5 5.66 -0.10 24.94
C PRO A 5 5.32 -1.57 25.24
N THR A 6 6.34 -2.43 25.23
CA THR A 6 6.17 -3.86 25.59
C THR A 6 5.77 -4.04 27.05
N LEU A 7 6.26 -3.17 27.94
CA LEU A 7 5.97 -3.18 29.37
C LEU A 7 5.88 -1.74 29.87
N THR A 8 4.88 -1.44 30.70
CA THR A 8 4.74 -0.16 31.38
C THR A 8 4.56 -0.43 32.86
N VAL A 9 5.45 0.13 33.67
CA VAL A 9 5.41 0.04 35.14
C VAL A 9 5.60 1.44 35.70
N GLN A 10 4.68 1.85 36.57
CA GLN A 10 4.80 3.11 37.28
C GLN A 10 5.70 2.91 38.50
N VAL A 11 6.84 3.62 38.51
CA VAL A 11 7.84 3.53 39.59
C VAL A 11 7.58 4.58 40.67
N SER A 12 7.04 5.74 40.28
CA SER A 12 6.70 6.85 41.16
C SER A 12 5.50 7.62 40.60
N ASP A 13 4.79 8.33 41.47
CA ASP A 13 3.79 9.34 41.09
C ASP A 13 4.44 10.66 40.68
N LEU A 14 5.75 10.81 40.95
CA LEU A 14 6.55 11.98 40.59
C LEU A 14 7.25 11.79 39.25
N ALA A 15 7.64 12.91 38.64
CA ALA A 15 8.37 12.89 37.37
C ALA A 15 9.75 12.23 37.53
N LEU A 16 10.09 11.33 36.59
CA LEU A 16 11.39 10.70 36.52
C LEU A 16 12.39 11.66 35.86
N THR A 17 13.57 11.83 36.46
CA THR A 17 14.59 12.81 36.07
C THR A 17 15.92 12.19 35.64
N ALA A 18 16.20 10.95 36.04
CA ALA A 18 17.42 10.24 35.69
C ALA A 18 17.17 8.75 35.43
N PHE A 19 17.99 8.14 34.59
CA PHE A 19 17.95 6.72 34.25
C PHE A 19 19.38 6.19 34.03
N ALA A 20 19.71 5.06 34.65
CA ALA A 20 21.00 4.39 34.48
C ALA A 20 20.81 2.87 34.50
N VAL A 21 21.59 2.16 33.68
CA VAL A 21 21.58 0.69 33.62
C VAL A 21 22.92 0.18 34.12
N GLN A 22 22.89 -0.85 34.96
CA GLN A 22 24.10 -1.54 35.40
C GLN A 22 24.76 -2.24 34.20
N GLU A 23 26.10 -2.37 34.21
CA GLU A 23 26.86 -3.01 33.12
C GLU A 23 26.40 -4.43 32.79
N SER A 24 25.88 -5.16 33.78
CA SER A 24 25.32 -6.51 33.61
C SER A 24 23.91 -6.54 33.01
N GLY A 25 23.26 -5.38 32.80
CA GLY A 25 21.95 -5.25 32.15
C GLY A 25 20.73 -5.63 33.00
N GLY A 26 20.92 -6.33 34.12
CA GLY A 26 19.82 -6.81 34.96
C GLY A 26 19.22 -5.77 35.92
N THR A 27 19.89 -4.64 36.15
CA THR A 27 19.49 -3.67 37.17
C THR A 27 19.45 -2.27 36.60
N VAL A 28 18.44 -1.50 36.99
CA VAL A 28 18.20 -0.14 36.53
C VAL A 28 18.02 0.78 37.73
N ALA A 29 18.63 1.95 37.70
CA ALA A 29 18.39 3.03 38.66
C ALA A 29 17.59 4.15 38.00
N VAL A 30 16.57 4.62 38.69
CA VAL A 30 15.67 5.68 38.24
C VAL A 30 15.63 6.79 39.29
N GLY A 31 16.00 8.00 38.89
CA GLY A 31 15.90 9.19 39.74
C GLY A 31 14.53 9.85 39.60
N THR A 32 13.99 10.37 40.70
CA THR A 32 12.73 11.13 40.75
C THR A 32 12.99 12.61 41.05
N SER A 33 12.01 13.47 40.78
CA SER A 33 12.13 14.93 40.92
C SER A 33 12.32 15.42 42.37
N ASP A 34 12.01 14.59 43.36
CA ASP A 34 12.23 14.85 44.79
C ASP A 34 13.67 14.51 45.24
N GLY A 35 14.51 14.00 44.35
CA GLY A 35 15.88 13.61 44.64
C GLY A 35 16.04 12.17 45.14
N CYS A 36 14.95 11.40 45.22
CA CYS A 36 15.03 9.97 45.50
C CYS A 36 15.54 9.17 44.30
N THR A 37 16.16 8.02 44.57
CA THR A 37 16.58 7.06 43.54
C THR A 37 15.99 5.69 43.84
N SER A 38 15.23 5.16 42.90
CA SER A 38 14.65 3.82 42.96
C SER A 38 15.49 2.87 42.12
N ILE A 39 15.81 1.69 42.66
CA ILE A 39 16.53 0.64 41.92
C ILE A 39 15.54 -0.49 41.59
N LEU A 40 15.52 -0.89 40.32
CA LEU A 40 14.67 -1.93 39.78
C LEU A 40 15.51 -3.08 39.25
N HIS A 41 15.07 -4.31 39.54
CA HIS A 41 15.66 -5.52 38.97
C HIS A 41 14.77 -6.03 37.83
N LEU A 42 15.37 -6.23 36.66
CA LEU A 42 14.72 -6.79 35.48
C LEU A 42 14.83 -8.31 35.50
N SER A 43 13.83 -8.98 34.94
CA SER A 43 13.90 -10.43 34.70
C SER A 43 14.87 -10.72 33.55
N GLN A 44 15.40 -11.95 33.52
CA GLN A 44 16.34 -12.39 32.49
C GLN A 44 15.83 -12.17 31.06
N GLY A 45 14.53 -12.37 30.81
CA GLY A 45 13.94 -12.15 29.49
C GLY A 45 13.89 -10.69 29.02
N LEU A 46 14.15 -9.72 29.90
CA LEU A 46 14.26 -8.31 29.56
C LEU A 46 15.70 -7.80 29.56
N SER A 47 16.64 -8.54 30.16
CA SER A 47 18.04 -8.14 30.30
C SER A 47 18.99 -8.92 29.38
N GLU A 48 18.65 -10.16 29.01
CA GLU A 48 19.48 -11.03 28.19
C GLU A 48 18.97 -11.06 26.75
N ALA A 49 19.81 -10.62 25.81
CA ALA A 49 19.51 -10.73 24.39
C ALA A 49 19.76 -12.17 23.92
N ALA A 50 18.77 -12.83 23.32
CA ALA A 50 19.00 -14.13 22.71
C ALA A 50 19.96 -13.97 21.50
N PRO A 51 20.85 -14.95 21.22
CA PRO A 51 21.95 -14.79 20.27
C PRO A 51 21.52 -14.40 18.84
N SER A 52 20.30 -14.76 18.46
CA SER A 52 19.75 -14.53 17.12
C SER A 52 18.79 -13.34 17.02
N GLU A 53 18.46 -12.65 18.12
CA GLU A 53 17.45 -11.58 18.11
C GLU A 53 17.80 -10.45 17.16
N LYS A 54 19.04 -9.95 17.24
CA LYS A 54 19.51 -8.88 16.36
C LYS A 54 19.42 -9.28 14.89
N SER A 55 19.84 -10.51 14.57
CA SER A 55 19.80 -11.02 13.19
C SER A 55 18.36 -11.20 12.70
N ALA A 56 17.47 -11.76 13.52
CA ALA A 56 16.07 -11.97 13.18
C ALA A 56 15.33 -10.65 12.94
N ILE A 57 15.57 -9.64 13.79
CA ILE A 57 14.97 -8.31 13.67
C ILE A 57 15.49 -7.60 12.42
N SER A 58 16.81 -7.62 12.17
CA SER A 58 17.39 -7.06 10.95
C SER A 58 16.82 -7.70 9.69
N ALA A 59 16.72 -9.03 9.65
CA ALA A 59 16.13 -9.76 8.53
C ALA A 59 14.65 -9.40 8.31
N MET A 60 13.87 -9.20 9.39
CA MET A 60 12.49 -8.71 9.28
C MET A 60 12.41 -7.32 8.66
N PHE A 61 13.23 -6.37 9.12
CA PHE A 61 13.23 -5.01 8.58
C PHE A 61 13.67 -4.95 7.12
N GLU A 62 14.70 -5.71 6.74
CA GLU A 62 15.17 -5.81 5.36
C GLU A 62 14.09 -6.37 4.42
N ARG A 63 13.39 -7.41 4.87
CA ARG A 63 12.26 -8.00 4.15
C ARG A 63 11.14 -6.99 3.96
N GLU A 64 10.78 -6.23 5.00
CA GLU A 64 9.70 -5.25 4.92
C GLU A 64 10.08 -4.06 4.01
N GLN A 65 11.32 -3.57 4.09
CA GLN A 65 11.84 -2.54 3.19
C GLN A 65 11.86 -3.01 1.73
N THR A 66 12.23 -4.26 1.48
CA THR A 66 12.22 -4.85 0.14
C THR A 66 10.78 -4.98 -0.38
N ARG A 67 9.84 -5.38 0.48
CA ARG A 67 8.42 -5.46 0.15
C ARG A 67 7.86 -4.10 -0.27
N GLU A 68 8.17 -3.05 0.50
CA GLU A 68 7.74 -1.69 0.23
C GLU A 68 8.32 -1.16 -1.09
N LYS A 69 9.63 -1.36 -1.33
CA LYS A 69 10.29 -0.99 -2.59
C LYS A 69 9.69 -1.72 -3.80
N ASN A 70 9.37 -3.00 -3.67
CA ASN A 70 8.75 -3.77 -4.75
C ASN A 70 7.32 -3.30 -5.03
N LEU A 71 6.57 -2.97 -3.99
CA LEU A 71 5.21 -2.43 -4.12
C LEU A 71 5.23 -1.08 -4.83
N GLU A 72 6.15 -0.18 -4.48
CA GLU A 72 6.30 1.10 -5.17
C GLU A 72 6.62 0.92 -6.67
N LYS A 73 7.51 -0.02 -7.01
CA LYS A 73 7.84 -0.33 -8.41
C LYS A 73 6.62 -0.86 -9.15
N ALA A 74 5.90 -1.83 -8.58
CA ALA A 74 4.69 -2.39 -9.16
C ALA A 74 3.62 -1.31 -9.41
N ILE A 75 3.43 -0.38 -8.47
CA ILE A 75 2.50 0.74 -8.63
C ILE A 75 2.94 1.67 -9.78
N LYS A 76 4.24 2.00 -9.85
CA LYS A 76 4.78 2.84 -10.94
C LYS A 76 4.61 2.17 -12.30
N GLU A 77 4.93 0.88 -12.40
CA GLU A 77 4.76 0.08 -13.62
C GLU A 77 3.30 -0.03 -14.05
N ALA A 78 2.39 -0.30 -13.10
CA ALA A 78 0.95 -0.34 -13.37
C ALA A 78 0.44 1.00 -13.93
N LYS A 79 0.88 2.13 -13.37
CA LYS A 79 0.53 3.47 -13.88
C LYS A 79 1.05 3.71 -15.30
N VAL A 80 2.29 3.31 -15.59
CA VAL A 80 2.87 3.43 -16.94
C VAL A 80 2.14 2.53 -17.94
N LYS A 81 1.82 1.29 -17.55
CA LYS A 81 1.08 0.35 -18.40
C LYS A 81 -0.33 0.89 -18.71
N ALA A 82 -1.05 1.38 -17.70
CA ALA A 82 -2.37 1.98 -17.90
C ALA A 82 -2.32 3.18 -18.86
N ARG A 83 -1.33 4.07 -18.73
CA ARG A 83 -1.13 5.19 -19.67
C ARG A 83 -0.84 4.72 -21.09
N LYS A 84 0.00 3.70 -21.27
CA LYS A 84 0.29 3.12 -22.60
C LYS A 84 -0.93 2.44 -23.22
N GLU A 85 -1.75 1.75 -22.42
CA GLU A 85 -2.98 1.12 -22.90
C GLU A 85 -4.03 2.16 -23.30
N MET A 86 -4.17 3.26 -22.56
CA MET A 86 -5.02 4.38 -22.95
C MET A 86 -4.54 5.02 -24.26
N ALA A 87 -3.24 5.37 -24.35
CA ALA A 87 -2.69 5.95 -25.57
C ALA A 87 -2.83 5.03 -26.80
N ARG A 88 -2.65 3.71 -26.63
CA ARG A 88 -2.90 2.73 -27.71
C ARG A 88 -4.37 2.65 -28.11
N LYS A 89 -5.30 2.74 -27.16
CA LYS A 89 -6.73 2.78 -27.47
C LYS A 89 -7.07 4.04 -28.26
N ASP A 90 -6.59 5.20 -27.83
CA ASP A 90 -6.80 6.48 -28.50
C ASP A 90 -6.22 6.48 -29.93
N GLU A 91 -5.00 5.96 -30.12
CA GLU A 91 -4.40 5.82 -31.46
C GLU A 91 -5.16 4.86 -32.38
N VAL A 92 -5.74 3.78 -31.83
CA VAL A 92 -6.53 2.82 -32.63
C VAL A 92 -7.88 3.41 -32.99
N THR A 93 -8.53 4.15 -32.10
CA THR A 93 -9.78 4.86 -32.42
C THR A 93 -9.58 5.96 -33.45
N ASP A 94 -8.45 6.70 -33.41
CA ASP A 94 -8.17 7.75 -34.38
C ASP A 94 -7.82 7.23 -35.79
N ARG A 95 -7.33 5.98 -35.90
CA ARG A 95 -6.95 5.37 -37.19
C ARG A 95 -8.09 4.66 -37.92
N VAL A 96 -9.16 4.33 -37.21
CA VAL A 96 -10.32 3.64 -37.78
C VAL A 96 -11.34 4.70 -38.19
N THR A 97 -11.44 4.99 -39.49
CA THR A 97 -12.43 5.94 -40.00
C THR A 97 -13.82 5.30 -40.03
N GLU A 98 -14.87 6.11 -39.82
CA GLU A 98 -16.27 5.64 -39.85
C GLU A 98 -16.62 4.92 -41.17
N GLU A 99 -16.02 5.34 -42.29
CA GLU A 99 -16.20 4.69 -43.59
C GLU A 99 -15.63 3.27 -43.63
N GLN A 100 -14.49 3.02 -42.98
CA GLN A 100 -13.89 1.69 -42.90
C GLN A 100 -14.71 0.75 -42.01
N LEU A 101 -15.29 1.28 -40.92
CA LEU A 101 -16.21 0.53 -40.06
C LEU A 101 -17.47 0.10 -40.81
N ARG A 102 -18.05 1.01 -41.61
CA ARG A 102 -19.24 0.74 -42.40
C ARG A 102 -19.00 -0.30 -43.50
N GLN A 103 -17.84 -0.25 -44.15
CA GLN A 103 -17.45 -1.24 -45.17
C GLN A 103 -17.25 -2.64 -44.55
N LEU A 104 -16.62 -2.72 -43.37
CA LEU A 104 -16.46 -3.98 -42.63
C LEU A 104 -17.80 -4.56 -42.17
N GLU A 105 -18.73 -3.70 -41.75
CA GLU A 105 -20.09 -4.11 -41.38
C GLU A 105 -20.83 -4.72 -42.59
N ASP A 106 -20.85 -4.01 -43.72
CA ASP A 106 -21.48 -4.49 -44.95
C ASP A 106 -20.90 -5.84 -45.42
N GLU A 107 -19.57 -6.00 -45.34
CA GLU A 107 -18.88 -7.24 -45.69
C GLU A 107 -19.24 -8.40 -44.73
N PHE A 108 -19.31 -8.13 -43.42
CA PHE A 108 -19.69 -9.11 -42.42
C PHE A 108 -21.13 -9.61 -42.59
N PHE A 109 -22.09 -8.70 -42.81
CA PHE A 109 -23.49 -9.07 -43.04
C PHE A 109 -23.69 -9.82 -44.36
N LYS A 110 -22.90 -9.50 -45.37
CA LYS A 110 -22.87 -10.24 -46.65
C LYS A 110 -22.30 -11.65 -46.48
N ALA A 111 -21.26 -11.83 -45.67
CA ALA A 111 -20.61 -13.13 -45.44
C ALA A 111 -21.41 -14.05 -44.51
N THR A 112 -22.10 -13.50 -43.52
CA THR A 112 -22.91 -14.28 -42.56
C THR A 112 -24.31 -14.61 -43.07
N GLY A 113 -24.70 -14.12 -44.26
CA GLY A 113 -26.00 -14.39 -44.86
C GLY A 113 -27.19 -13.83 -44.06
N SER A 114 -26.93 -12.91 -43.15
CA SER A 114 -27.94 -12.25 -42.32
C SER A 114 -28.62 -11.17 -43.15
N SER A 115 -29.55 -11.56 -44.02
CA SER A 115 -30.38 -10.60 -44.74
C SER A 115 -31.20 -9.80 -43.72
N GLN A 116 -30.86 -8.52 -43.58
CA GLN A 116 -31.77 -7.44 -43.18
C GLN A 116 -32.87 -7.86 -42.18
N ALA A 117 -32.51 -8.03 -40.91
CA ALA A 117 -33.47 -8.18 -39.82
C ALA A 117 -33.04 -7.36 -38.60
N LEU A 118 -32.95 -6.05 -38.77
CA LEU A 118 -33.52 -5.13 -37.79
C LEU A 118 -33.97 -3.87 -38.52
N GLY A 119 -35.28 -3.78 -38.71
CA GLY A 119 -35.94 -2.60 -39.21
C GLY A 119 -35.58 -1.40 -38.35
N THR A 120 -35.41 -0.28 -39.04
CA THR A 120 -35.73 1.06 -38.57
C THR A 120 -36.88 1.04 -37.55
N GLY A 121 -36.54 1.25 -36.28
CA GLY A 121 -37.46 1.37 -35.16
C GLY A 121 -37.14 2.62 -34.35
N ALA A 122 -37.88 3.68 -34.66
CA ALA A 122 -37.92 5.02 -34.10
C ALA A 122 -37.48 5.23 -32.62
N SER A 123 -36.75 6.33 -32.40
CA SER A 123 -37.03 7.29 -31.31
C SER A 123 -36.51 8.68 -31.70
N ALA A 124 -37.13 9.30 -32.70
CA ALA A 124 -37.24 10.75 -32.74
C ALA A 124 -38.45 11.12 -31.87
N ALA A 125 -38.24 11.18 -30.55
CA ALA A 125 -39.13 11.87 -29.65
C ALA A 125 -38.73 13.36 -29.67
N ASP A 126 -39.54 14.15 -30.37
CA ASP A 126 -40.09 15.41 -29.88
C ASP A 126 -39.22 16.21 -28.89
N VAL A 127 -38.52 17.22 -29.40
CA VAL A 127 -38.36 18.51 -28.72
C VAL A 127 -38.58 19.59 -29.77
N GLY A 128 -39.84 20.03 -29.87
CA GLY A 128 -40.22 21.23 -30.60
C GLY A 128 -39.49 22.46 -30.07
N ALA A 129 -39.12 23.33 -31.00
CA ALA A 129 -38.76 24.71 -30.75
C ALA A 129 -40.04 25.57 -30.83
N ASP A 130 -40.47 26.12 -29.70
CA ASP A 130 -40.89 27.51 -29.47
C ASP A 130 -41.14 27.73 -27.97
#